data_AF-A0A1I0ZP82-F1
#
_entry.id   AF-A0A1I0ZP82-F1
#
_cell.length_a   1.000
_cell.length_b   1.000
_cell.length_c   1.000
_cell.angle_alpha   90.00
_cell.angle_beta   90.00
_cell.angle_gamma   90.00
#
_symmetry.space_group_name_H-M   'P 1'
#
loop_
_entity.id
_entity.type
_entity.pdbx_description
1 polymer ?
#
loop_
_entity_poly.entity_id
_entity_poly.type
_entity_poly.pdbx_seq_one_letter_code
_entity_poly.pdbx_strand_id
1 'polypeptide(L)'
;MFQFVKKLQEQVYVYGKSLDDLDLVSDIANSFGIDKETFKEHFNSQKIETITKNYFKFISQLGVQSFPSVVVDKDDKYTLISQGYMEFDKLEKIIAEEILGK
;
A
#
# COMPACT_ATOMS: atom_id res chain seq x y z
N MET A 1 -5.04 1.21 8.74
CA MET A 1 -4.47 0.91 7.41
C MET A 1 -3.83 -0.48 7.34
N PHE A 2 -2.71 -0.76 8.00
CA PHE A 2 -2.01 -2.06 7.88
C PHE A 2 -2.85 -3.29 8.24
N GLN A 3 -3.72 -3.20 9.26
CA GLN A 3 -4.62 -4.31 9.61
C GLN A 3 -5.64 -4.62 8.52
N PHE A 4 -6.11 -3.60 7.78
CA PHE A 4 -7.02 -3.78 6.65
C PHE A 4 -6.31 -4.51 5.49
N VAL A 5 -5.11 -4.05 5.13
CA VAL A 5 -4.28 -4.71 4.10
C VAL A 5 -3.93 -6.15 4.49
N LYS A 6 -3.58 -6.39 5.76
CA LYS A 6 -3.36 -7.75 6.27
C LYS A 6 -4.59 -8.64 6.09
N LYS A 7 -5.79 -8.14 6.39
CA LYS A 7 -7.05 -8.89 6.20
C LYS A 7 -7.31 -9.22 4.73
N LEU A 8 -7.05 -8.28 3.82
CA LEU A 8 -7.13 -8.54 2.38
C LEU A 8 -6.14 -9.62 1.94
N GLN A 9 -4.89 -9.54 2.40
CA GLN A 9 -3.86 -10.54 2.12
C GLN A 9 -4.23 -11.92 2.68
N GLU A 10 -4.81 -12.00 3.89
CA GLU A 10 -5.33 -13.24 4.45
C GLU A 10 -6.41 -13.86 3.53
N GLN A 11 -7.35 -13.06 3.00
CA GLN A 11 -8.36 -13.55 2.06
C GLN A 11 -7.76 -14.19 0.81
N VAL A 12 -6.73 -13.58 0.23
CA VAL A 12 -6.07 -14.10 -0.97
C VAL A 12 -5.21 -15.32 -0.64
N TYR A 13 -4.26 -15.18 0.27
CA TYR A 13 -3.19 -16.15 0.46
C TYR A 13 -3.55 -17.32 1.38
N VAL A 14 -4.52 -17.16 2.28
CA VAL A 14 -4.97 -18.23 3.20
C VAL A 14 -6.25 -18.87 2.68
N TYR A 15 -7.21 -18.05 2.24
CA TYR A 15 -8.55 -18.53 1.88
C TYR A 15 -8.81 -18.64 0.38
N GLY A 16 -7.86 -18.24 -0.48
CA GLY A 16 -7.96 -18.37 -1.93
C GLY A 16 -9.09 -17.53 -2.55
N LYS A 17 -9.49 -16.44 -1.91
CA LYS A 17 -10.56 -15.53 -2.39
C LYS A 17 -10.00 -14.49 -3.36
N SER A 18 -10.83 -14.05 -4.31
CA SER A 18 -10.50 -12.89 -5.16
C SER A 18 -10.91 -11.59 -4.46
N LEU A 19 -10.07 -10.56 -4.59
CA LEU A 19 -10.39 -9.19 -4.15
C LEU A 19 -11.17 -8.38 -5.21
N ASP A 20 -11.49 -8.99 -6.35
CA ASP A 20 -12.42 -8.40 -7.33
C ASP A 20 -13.87 -8.43 -6.82
N ASP A 21 -14.15 -9.25 -5.79
CA ASP A 21 -15.41 -9.28 -5.08
C ASP A 21 -15.54 -8.05 -4.16
N LEU A 22 -16.23 -7.02 -4.66
CA LEU A 22 -16.42 -5.77 -3.92
C LEU A 22 -17.26 -5.96 -2.65
N ASP A 23 -18.17 -6.95 -2.61
CA ASP A 23 -18.92 -7.25 -1.39
C ASP A 23 -17.98 -7.77 -0.30
N LEU A 24 -17.09 -8.71 -0.64
CA LEU A 24 -16.04 -9.19 0.27
C LEU A 24 -15.16 -8.04 0.79
N VAL A 25 -14.68 -7.16 -0.10
CA VAL A 25 -13.81 -6.04 0.30
C VAL A 25 -14.58 -5.05 1.18
N SER A 26 -15.84 -4.76 0.87
CA SER A 26 -16.70 -3.88 1.66
C SER A 26 -17.04 -4.48 3.04
N ASP A 27 -17.21 -5.80 3.14
CA ASP A 27 -17.42 -6.51 4.41
C ASP A 27 -16.21 -6.39 5.32
N ILE A 28 -15.01 -6.52 4.75
CA ILE A 28 -13.77 -6.30 5.47
C ILE A 28 -13.70 -4.84 5.93
N ALA A 29 -13.98 -3.87 5.06
CA ALA A 29 -13.98 -2.45 5.42
C ALA A 29 -14.96 -2.14 6.57
N ASN A 30 -16.14 -2.76 6.55
CA ASN A 30 -17.13 -2.66 7.62
C ASN A 30 -16.66 -3.23 8.96
N SER A 31 -15.85 -4.29 8.95
CA SER A 31 -15.20 -4.78 10.19
C SER A 31 -14.23 -3.76 10.82
N PHE A 32 -13.80 -2.74 10.06
CA PHE A 32 -13.01 -1.60 10.53
C PHE A 32 -13.85 -0.33 10.75
N GLY A 33 -15.18 -0.43 10.75
CA GLY A 33 -16.10 0.68 11.02
C GLY A 33 -16.42 1.57 9.81
N ILE A 34 -16.14 1.14 8.58
CA ILE A 34 -16.51 1.85 7.36
C ILE A 34 -17.80 1.24 6.80
N ASP A 35 -18.88 2.02 6.72
CA ASP A 35 -20.15 1.56 6.13
C ASP A 35 -19.95 0.98 4.71
N LYS A 36 -20.64 -0.13 4.43
CA LYS A 36 -20.44 -0.90 3.19
C LYS A 36 -20.80 -0.10 1.94
N GLU A 37 -21.96 0.56 1.96
CA GLU A 37 -22.44 1.30 0.79
C GLU A 37 -21.60 2.54 0.56
N THR A 38 -21.24 3.25 1.63
CA THR A 38 -20.27 4.35 1.58
C THR A 38 -18.93 3.89 0.99
N PHE A 39 -18.41 2.73 1.40
CA PHE A 39 -17.19 2.18 0.83
C PHE A 39 -17.32 1.89 -0.66
N LYS A 40 -18.41 1.24 -1.08
CA LYS A 40 -18.68 0.91 -2.49
C LYS A 40 -18.84 2.15 -3.37
N GLU A 41 -19.53 3.17 -2.87
CA GLU A 41 -19.67 4.47 -3.55
C GLU A 41 -18.31 5.11 -3.79
N HIS A 42 -17.46 5.17 -2.76
CA HIS A 42 -16.12 5.71 -2.87
C HIS A 42 -15.23 4.87 -3.80
N PHE A 43 -15.24 3.54 -3.66
CA PHE A 43 -14.45 2.61 -4.46
C PHE A 43 -14.73 2.78 -5.97
N ASN A 44 -16.01 2.94 -6.35
CA ASN A 44 -16.43 3.11 -7.73
C ASN A 44 -16.38 4.57 -8.23
N SER A 45 -15.95 5.52 -7.40
CA SER A 45 -15.92 6.93 -7.79
C SER A 45 -14.74 7.23 -8.72
N GLN A 46 -14.98 8.05 -9.76
CA GLN A 46 -13.92 8.56 -10.64
C GLN A 46 -12.81 9.29 -9.88
N LYS A 47 -13.16 9.92 -8.75
CA LYS A 47 -12.20 10.61 -7.87
C LYS A 47 -11.16 9.62 -7.32
N ILE A 48 -11.62 8.52 -6.72
CA ILE A 48 -10.74 7.50 -6.15
C ILE A 48 -9.96 6.76 -7.24
N GLU A 49 -10.58 6.49 -8.39
CA GLU A 49 -9.88 5.94 -9.56
C GLU A 49 -8.72 6.85 -10.01
N THR A 50 -8.96 8.16 -10.12
CA THR A 50 -7.95 9.14 -10.52
C THR A 50 -6.83 9.24 -9.50
N ILE A 51 -7.15 9.28 -8.21
CA ILE A 51 -6.15 9.28 -7.13
C ILE A 51 -5.28 8.01 -7.22
N THR A 52 -5.88 6.85 -7.42
CA THR A 52 -5.18 5.56 -7.52
C THR A 52 -4.23 5.52 -8.72
N LYS A 53 -4.69 5.96 -9.90
CA LYS A 53 -3.84 6.04 -11.11
C LYS A 53 -2.68 7.02 -10.93
N ASN A 54 -2.91 8.16 -10.29
CA ASN A 54 -1.86 9.14 -10.01
C ASN A 54 -0.80 8.56 -9.07
N TYR A 55 -1.19 7.78 -8.07
CA TYR A 55 -0.23 7.07 -7.20
C TYR A 55 0.62 6.06 -7.98
N PHE A 56 0.02 5.26 -8.88
CA PHE A 56 0.81 4.35 -9.73
C PHE A 56 1.81 5.09 -10.62
N LYS A 57 1.40 6.22 -11.21
CA LYS A 57 2.30 7.07 -12.00
C LYS A 57 3.44 7.62 -11.13
N PHE A 58 3.11 8.13 -9.95
CA PHE A 58 4.08 8.69 -9.02
C PHE A 58 5.13 7.66 -8.60
N ILE A 59 4.74 6.46 -8.14
CA ILE A 59 5.71 5.43 -7.75
C ILE A 59 6.58 4.95 -8.93
N SER A 60 6.03 4.93 -10.15
CA SER A 60 6.81 4.62 -11.35
C SER A 60 7.87 5.69 -11.63
N GLN A 61 7.54 6.98 -11.40
CA GLN A 61 8.49 8.09 -11.55
C GLN A 61 9.61 8.05 -10.50
N LEU A 62 9.35 7.45 -9.33
CA LEU A 62 10.36 7.18 -8.30
C LEU A 62 11.31 6.02 -8.65
N GLY A 63 11.13 5.35 -9.80
CA GLY A 63 12.00 4.26 -10.25
C GLY A 63 11.72 2.90 -9.59
N VAL A 64 10.57 2.73 -8.93
CA VAL A 64 10.13 1.45 -8.35
C VAL A 64 9.83 0.45 -9.47
N GLN A 65 10.54 -0.68 -9.48
CA GLN A 65 10.39 -1.72 -10.51
C GLN A 65 9.92 -3.07 -9.97
N SER A 66 9.91 -3.25 -8.64
CA SER A 66 9.50 -4.49 -7.99
C SER A 66 8.79 -4.23 -6.65
N PHE A 67 8.15 -5.26 -6.10
CA PHE A 67 7.47 -5.20 -4.81
C PHE A 67 7.93 -6.34 -3.89
N PRO A 68 7.91 -6.16 -2.56
CA PRO A 68 7.67 -4.88 -1.87
C PRO A 68 8.83 -3.90 -2.08
N SER A 69 8.55 -2.61 -2.10
CA SER A 69 9.58 -1.55 -2.17
C SER A 69 9.37 -0.54 -1.05
N VAL A 70 10.47 0.05 -0.57
CA VAL A 70 10.44 1.07 0.49
C VAL A 70 11.17 2.30 -0.01
N VAL A 71 10.50 3.45 0.11
CA VAL A 71 11.03 4.77 -0.24
C VAL A 71 11.04 5.63 1.01
N VAL A 72 12.13 6.34 1.23
CA VAL A 72 12.23 7.40 2.24
C VAL A 72 11.93 8.73 1.55
N ASP A 73 11.05 9.51 2.16
CA ASP A 73 10.78 10.90 1.79
C ASP A 73 11.39 11.81 2.85
N LYS A 74 12.32 12.67 2.46
CA LYS A 74 13.03 13.60 3.34
C LYS A 74 13.31 14.90 2.60
N ASP A 75 12.78 16.02 3.09
CA ASP A 75 13.00 17.35 2.50
C ASP A 75 12.70 17.40 0.99
N ASP A 76 11.56 16.81 0.59
CA ASP A 76 11.11 16.65 -0.81
C ASP A 76 12.03 15.80 -1.70
N LYS A 77 12.98 15.08 -1.09
CA LYS A 77 13.82 14.09 -1.76
C LYS A 77 13.32 12.68 -1.45
N TYR A 78 12.95 11.98 -2.51
CA TYR A 78 12.57 10.57 -2.46
C TYR A 78 13.77 9.67 -2.76
N THR A 79 14.15 8.83 -1.79
CA THR A 79 15.22 7.85 -1.93
C THR A 79 14.64 6.43 -1.85
N LEU A 80 14.82 5.64 -2.91
CA LEU A 80 14.43 4.24 -2.95
C LEU A 80 15.46 3.38 -2.19
N ILE A 81 15.07 2.83 -1.03
CA ILE A 81 15.98 2.14 -0.11
C ILE A 81 15.85 0.61 -0.13
N SER A 82 14.76 0.08 -0.67
CA SER A 82 14.60 -1.36 -0.90
C SER A 82 13.73 -1.63 -2.13
N GLN A 83 14.12 -2.65 -2.89
CA GLN A 83 13.37 -3.23 -4.01
C GLN A 83 13.37 -4.75 -3.87
N GLY A 84 12.26 -5.30 -3.40
CA GLY A 84 12.11 -6.69 -3.00
C GLY A 84 12.19 -6.89 -1.48
N TYR A 85 12.07 -8.15 -1.08
CA TYR A 85 12.15 -8.54 0.34
C TYR A 85 13.52 -8.21 0.92
N MET A 86 13.52 -7.63 2.12
CA MET A 86 14.69 -7.34 2.91
C MET A 86 14.36 -7.59 4.38
N GLU A 87 15.31 -8.19 5.11
CA GLU A 87 15.21 -8.35 6.56
C GLU A 87 15.08 -7.00 7.26
N PHE A 88 14.27 -6.96 8.31
CA PHE A 88 13.96 -5.72 9.02
C PHE A 88 15.23 -5.02 9.55
N ASP A 89 16.15 -5.75 10.18
CA ASP A 89 17.38 -5.19 10.73
C ASP A 89 18.25 -4.49 9.67
N LYS A 90 18.23 -4.99 8.42
CA LYS A 90 18.95 -4.36 7.31
C LYS A 90 18.24 -3.09 6.87
N LEU A 91 16.92 -3.13 6.77
CA LEU A 91 16.11 -1.98 6.38
C LEU A 91 16.22 -0.86 7.41
N GLU A 92 16.13 -1.19 8.71
CA GLU A 92 16.28 -0.24 9.82
C GLU A 92 17.61 0.50 9.76
N LYS A 93 18.70 -0.22 9.48
CA LYS A 93 20.03 0.39 9.33
C LYS A 93 20.07 1.41 8.17
N ILE A 94 19.53 1.06 7.00
CA ILE A 94 19.51 1.95 5.83
C ILE A 94 18.65 3.19 6.10
N ILE A 95 17.50 3.01 6.75
CA ILE A 95 16.62 4.12 7.15
C ILE A 95 17.36 5.08 8.09
N ALA A 96 18.06 4.54 9.09
CA ALA A 96 18.84 5.36 10.01
C ALA A 96 19.93 6.15 9.28
N GLU A 97 20.63 5.55 8.32
CA GLU A 97 21.65 6.23 7.50
C GLU A 97 21.04 7.37 6.66
N GLU A 98 19.95 7.12 5.95
CA GLU A 98 19.30 8.11 5.07
C GLU A 98 18.67 9.28 5.87
N ILE A 99 18.06 8.98 7.03
CA ILE A 99 17.43 9.99 7.89
C ILE A 99 18.47 10.78 8.69
N LEU A 100 19.51 10.14 9.23
CA LEU A 100 20.51 10.80 10.08
C LEU A 100 21.64 11.49 9.29
N GLY A 101 21.76 11.26 7.98
CA GLY A 101 22.69 11.99 7.10
C GLY A 101 24.16 11.76 7.42
N LYS A 102 24.52 10.54 7.85
CA LYS A 102 25.93 10.12 7.97
C LYS A 102 26.46 9.56 6.67
#